data_AF-A0A3S0HBA3-F1
#
_entry.id   AF-A0A3S0HBA3-F1
#
_cell.length_a   1.000
_cell.length_b   1.000
_cell.length_c   1.000
_cell.angle_alpha   90.00
_cell.angle_beta   90.00
_cell.angle_gamma   90.00
#
_symmetry.space_group_name_H-M   'P 1'
#
loop_
_entity.id
_entity.type
_entity.pdbx_description
1 polymer ?
#
loop_
_entity_poly.entity_id
_entity_poly.type
_entity_poly.pdbx_seq_one_letter_code
_entity_poly.pdbx_strand_id
1 'polypeptide(L)'
;MAVLIWLLGGFVLVAGCYAGVAINSISLPSNAQSGRAFLKKSAKRKGVDVNSIPDRIWQEIVEVDLAWARRSAATSSNPIDRNFRASFARQLTRDADTIAGIMSGVTGTSLDRQTREILIRNGVISPY
;
A
#
# COMPACT_ATOMS: atom_id res chain seq x y z
N MET A 1 -5.53 35.63 -22.10
CA MET A 1 -5.37 35.27 -20.67
C MET A 1 -5.81 33.83 -20.46
N ALA A 2 -4.95 32.85 -20.77
CA ALA A 2 -5.32 31.44 -20.86
C ALA A 2 -4.31 30.54 -20.12
N VAL A 3 -4.01 30.85 -18.86
CA VAL A 3 -3.00 30.11 -18.07
C VAL A 3 -3.57 29.57 -16.74
N LEU A 4 -4.80 29.94 -16.36
CA LEU A 4 -5.31 29.66 -15.01
C LEU A 4 -6.09 28.33 -14.85
N ILE A 5 -6.31 27.56 -15.92
CA ILE A 5 -7.19 26.36 -15.88
C ILE A 5 -6.41 25.08 -15.54
N TRP A 6 -5.07 25.07 -15.63
CA TRP A 6 -4.28 23.85 -15.43
C TRP A 6 -3.91 23.54 -13.97
N LEU A 7 -4.03 24.49 -13.04
CA LEU A 7 -3.64 24.27 -11.64
C LEU A 7 -4.74 23.66 -10.76
N LEU A 8 -6.01 23.76 -11.17
CA LEU A 8 -7.13 23.19 -10.39
C LEU A 8 -7.38 21.70 -10.71
N GLY A 9 -7.01 21.21 -11.89
CA GLY A 9 -7.15 19.79 -12.25
C GLY A 9 -6.16 18.87 -11.53
N GLY A 10 -4.96 19.37 -11.20
CA GLY A 10 -3.92 18.58 -10.53
C GLY A 10 -4.14 18.39 -9.03
N PHE A 11 -4.82 19.33 -8.36
CA PHE A 11 -4.96 19.30 -6.90
C PHE A 11 -6.11 18.40 -6.42
N VAL A 12 -7.14 18.20 -7.24
CA VAL A 12 -8.30 17.36 -6.89
C VAL A 12 -7.96 15.86 -6.91
N LEU A 13 -6.99 15.44 -7.73
CA LEU A 13 -6.55 14.03 -7.77
C LEU A 13 -5.74 13.62 -6.55
N VAL A 14 -4.98 14.54 -5.95
CA VAL A 14 -4.18 14.23 -4.76
C VAL A 14 -5.05 14.15 -3.51
N ALA A 15 -6.08 15.00 -3.38
CA ALA A 15 -6.99 14.98 -2.23
C ALA A 15 -7.94 13.76 -2.24
N GLY A 16 -8.35 13.29 -3.42
CA GLY A 16 -9.16 12.07 -3.57
C GLY A 16 -8.45 10.80 -3.09
N CYS A 17 -7.11 10.75 -3.15
CA CYS A 17 -6.33 9.62 -2.65
C CYS A 17 -6.27 9.54 -1.12
N TYR A 18 -6.38 10.66 -0.40
CA TYR A 18 -6.37 10.65 1.07
C TYR A 18 -7.76 10.36 1.68
N ALA A 19 -8.84 10.76 1.00
CA ALA A 19 -10.21 10.47 1.44
C ALA A 19 -10.61 8.99 1.28
N GLY A 20 -9.96 8.25 0.37
CA GLY A 20 -10.18 6.81 0.19
C GLY A 20 -9.79 5.96 1.40
N VAL A 21 -9.00 6.50 2.33
CA VAL A 21 -8.58 5.81 3.56
C VAL A 21 -9.70 5.78 4.62
N ALA A 22 -10.74 6.63 4.50
CA ALA A 22 -11.77 6.79 5.52
C ALA A 22 -13.14 6.13 5.22
N ILE A 23 -13.44 5.74 3.97
CA ILE A 23 -14.85 5.46 3.55
C ILE A 23 -15.20 3.96 3.52
N ASN A 24 -14.45 3.09 4.18
CA ASN A 24 -15.00 1.75 4.45
C ASN A 24 -14.44 1.23 5.76
N SER A 25 -15.37 0.81 6.62
CA SER A 25 -15.25 0.10 7.89
C SER A 25 -14.49 -1.22 7.76
N ILE A 26 -13.30 -1.20 7.15
CA ILE A 26 -12.35 -2.28 7.27
C ILE A 26 -11.72 -2.08 8.63
N SER A 27 -12.12 -2.93 9.58
CA SER A 27 -11.48 -3.07 10.88
C SER A 27 -9.98 -2.99 10.71
N LEU A 28 -9.34 -2.00 11.33
CA LEU A 28 -7.90 -1.79 11.17
C LEU A 28 -7.17 -3.11 11.42
N PRO A 29 -6.25 -3.52 10.53
CA PRO A 29 -5.56 -4.79 10.67
C PRO A 29 -4.79 -4.79 11.98
N SER A 30 -4.86 -5.92 12.69
CA SER A 30 -4.24 -6.10 14.01
C SER A 30 -3.21 -7.22 14.03
N ASN A 31 -3.20 -8.07 13.01
CA ASN A 31 -2.34 -9.24 12.87
C ASN A 31 -2.10 -9.56 11.38
N ALA A 32 -1.20 -10.51 11.11
CA ALA A 32 -0.83 -10.87 9.73
C ALA A 32 -2.04 -11.38 8.91
N GLN A 33 -2.95 -12.15 9.51
CA GLN A 33 -4.11 -12.68 8.79
C GLN A 33 -5.10 -11.58 8.36
N SER A 34 -5.40 -10.63 9.24
CA SER A 34 -6.25 -9.47 8.94
C SER A 34 -5.56 -8.48 8.00
N GLY A 35 -4.25 -8.30 8.14
CA GLY A 35 -3.42 -7.51 7.21
C GLY A 35 -3.45 -8.09 5.80
N ARG A 36 -3.35 -9.42 5.66
CA ARG A 36 -3.45 -10.11 4.37
C ARG A 36 -4.79 -9.91 3.69
N ALA A 37 -5.89 -10.06 4.44
CA ALA A 37 -7.23 -9.83 3.92
C ALA A 37 -7.42 -8.36 3.51
N PHE A 38 -6.89 -7.42 4.32
CA PHE A 38 -6.88 -5.99 4.01
C PHE A 38 -6.13 -5.71 2.70
N LEU A 39 -4.89 -6.18 2.60
CA LEU A 39 -4.01 -5.96 1.44
C LEU A 39 -4.62 -6.52 0.16
N LYS A 40 -5.11 -7.78 0.19
CA LYS A 40 -5.79 -8.39 -0.97
C LYS A 40 -7.04 -7.60 -1.38
N LYS A 41 -7.86 -7.16 -0.42
CA LYS A 41 -9.06 -6.37 -0.71
C LYS A 41 -8.71 -5.01 -1.32
N SER A 42 -7.68 -4.35 -0.81
CA SER A 42 -7.18 -3.08 -1.31
C SER A 42 -6.58 -3.21 -2.71
N ALA A 43 -5.76 -4.24 -2.96
CA ALA A 43 -5.21 -4.52 -4.28
C ALA A 43 -6.30 -4.85 -5.32
N LYS A 44 -7.29 -5.68 -4.94
CA LYS A 44 -8.44 -6.00 -5.81
C LYS A 44 -9.23 -4.76 -6.21
N ARG A 45 -9.45 -3.82 -5.28
CA ARG A 45 -10.13 -2.53 -5.57
C ARG A 45 -9.35 -1.66 -6.57
N LYS A 46 -8.03 -1.83 -6.63
CA LYS A 46 -7.15 -1.13 -7.57
C LYS A 46 -6.97 -1.88 -8.89
N GLY A 47 -7.76 -2.93 -9.13
CA GLY A 47 -7.76 -3.68 -10.39
C GLY A 47 -6.68 -4.76 -10.48
N VAL A 48 -5.99 -5.08 -9.39
CA VAL A 48 -5.02 -6.20 -9.37
C VAL A 48 -5.78 -7.53 -9.34
N ASP A 49 -5.39 -8.45 -10.21
CA ASP A 49 -5.82 -9.85 -10.09
C ASP A 49 -5.10 -10.49 -8.89
N VAL A 50 -5.83 -10.62 -7.78
CA VAL A 50 -5.30 -11.20 -6.56
C VAL A 50 -4.91 -12.67 -6.69
N ASN A 51 -5.39 -13.37 -7.73
CA ASN A 51 -5.05 -14.77 -7.98
C ASN A 51 -3.74 -14.92 -8.76
N SER A 52 -3.26 -13.85 -9.42
CA SER A 52 -1.98 -13.88 -10.15
C SER A 52 -0.78 -13.84 -9.20
N ILE A 53 -0.99 -13.51 -7.93
CA ILE A 53 0.05 -13.39 -6.90
C ILE A 53 -0.13 -14.52 -5.88
N PRO A 54 0.86 -15.42 -5.72
CA PRO A 54 0.81 -16.50 -4.74
C PRO A 54 0.55 -16.04 -3.29
N ASP A 55 -0.24 -16.82 -2.55
CA ASP A 55 -0.62 -16.55 -1.15
C ASP A 55 0.57 -16.30 -0.21
N ARG A 56 1.70 -16.97 -0.43
CA ARG A 56 2.93 -16.80 0.36
C ARG A 56 3.48 -15.37 0.30
N ILE A 57 3.32 -14.70 -0.83
CA ILE A 57 3.90 -13.37 -1.09
C ILE A 57 3.09 -12.31 -0.36
N TRP A 58 1.76 -12.43 -0.43
CA TRP A 58 0.87 -11.58 0.37
C TRP A 58 1.16 -11.70 1.87
N GLN A 59 1.51 -12.89 2.33
CA GLN A 59 1.88 -13.11 3.72
C GLN A 59 3.24 -12.48 4.05
N GLU A 60 4.25 -12.67 3.20
CA GLU A 60 5.59 -12.11 3.40
C GLU A 60 5.57 -10.58 3.49
N ILE A 61 4.88 -9.90 2.57
CA ILE A 61 4.71 -8.43 2.58
C ILE A 61 4.08 -7.98 3.90
N VAL A 62 3.01 -8.65 4.32
CA VAL A 62 2.28 -8.28 5.54
C VAL A 62 3.10 -8.53 6.80
N GLU A 63 3.88 -9.61 6.87
CA GLU A 63 4.74 -9.92 8.03
C GLU A 63 5.86 -8.91 8.19
N VAL A 64 6.47 -8.51 7.08
CA VAL A 64 7.46 -7.43 7.02
C VAL A 64 6.88 -6.13 7.55
N ASP A 65 5.73 -5.73 7.02
CA ASP A 65 5.02 -4.52 7.44
C ASP A 65 4.59 -4.55 8.90
N LEU A 66 4.16 -5.71 9.37
CA LEU A 66 3.78 -5.93 10.76
C LEU A 66 4.97 -5.73 11.69
N ALA A 67 6.13 -6.28 11.34
CA ALA A 67 7.36 -6.14 12.10
C ALA A 67 7.84 -4.67 12.11
N TRP A 68 7.79 -4.00 10.95
CA TRP A 68 8.16 -2.60 10.83
C TRP A 68 7.22 -1.69 11.63
N ALA A 69 5.90 -1.87 11.49
CA ALA A 69 4.91 -1.07 12.22
C ALA A 69 5.03 -1.25 13.75
N ARG A 70 5.32 -2.47 14.23
CA ARG A 70 5.60 -2.72 15.66
C ARG A 70 6.85 -1.99 16.14
N ARG A 71 7.93 -2.04 15.36
CA ARG A 71 9.19 -1.35 15.68
C ARG A 71 8.99 0.16 15.69
N SER A 72 8.35 0.72 14.66
CA SER A 72 8.06 2.15 14.55
C SER A 72 7.16 2.65 15.68
N ALA A 73 6.14 1.88 16.07
CA ALA A 73 5.28 2.25 17.19
C ALA A 73 6.02 2.24 18.54
N ALA A 74 7.02 1.39 18.70
CA ALA A 74 7.84 1.32 19.91
C ALA A 74 8.88 2.45 20.01
N THR A 75 9.36 2.97 18.88
CA THR A 75 10.46 3.96 18.84
C THR A 75 10.03 5.38 18.49
N SER A 76 8.85 5.59 17.93
CA SER A 76 8.44 6.91 17.45
C SER A 76 7.91 7.82 18.55
N SER A 77 8.40 9.06 18.56
CA SER A 77 7.85 10.14 19.38
C SER A 77 6.55 10.70 18.82
N ASN A 78 6.27 10.49 17.52
CA ASN A 78 5.08 10.97 16.84
C ASN A 78 3.83 10.15 17.26
N PRO A 79 2.78 10.80 17.82
CA PRO A 79 1.58 10.09 18.29
C PRO A 79 0.86 9.32 17.18
N ILE A 80 0.99 9.74 15.93
CA ILE A 80 0.42 9.04 14.77
C ILE A 80 1.12 7.69 14.53
N ASP A 81 2.44 7.65 14.68
CA ASP A 81 3.24 6.44 14.45
C ASP A 81 3.20 5.50 15.66
N ARG A 82 2.92 6.02 16.86
CA ARG A 82 2.61 5.19 18.04
C ARG A 82 1.34 4.37 17.88
N ASN A 83 0.39 4.81 17.04
CA ASN A 83 -0.77 4.01 16.71
C ASN A 83 -0.39 2.94 15.67
N PHE A 84 0.14 1.83 16.20
CA PHE A 84 0.54 0.65 15.44
C PHE A 84 -0.46 0.26 14.35
N ARG A 85 -1.77 0.22 14.67
CA ARG A 85 -2.81 -0.21 13.74
C ARG A 85 -2.99 0.77 12.57
N ALA A 86 -2.91 2.06 12.85
CA ALA A 86 -3.00 3.10 11.82
C ALA A 86 -1.76 3.12 10.93
N SER A 87 -0.57 2.99 11.51
CA SER A 87 0.70 2.89 10.76
C SER A 87 0.71 1.66 9.85
N PHE A 88 0.31 0.50 10.39
CA PHE A 88 0.23 -0.74 9.64
C PHE A 88 -0.78 -0.67 8.49
N ALA A 89 -1.98 -0.12 8.71
CA ALA A 89 -2.97 0.07 7.64
C ALA A 89 -2.46 0.99 6.51
N ARG A 90 -1.73 2.04 6.86
CA ARG A 90 -1.14 2.96 5.88
C ARG A 90 -0.07 2.29 5.04
N GLN A 91 0.77 1.45 5.66
CA GLN A 91 1.80 0.71 4.95
C GLN A 91 1.19 -0.26 3.93
N LEU A 92 0.22 -1.08 4.37
CA LEU A 92 -0.49 -1.99 3.46
C LEU A 92 -1.25 -1.28 2.32
N THR A 93 -1.71 -0.05 2.56
CA THR A 93 -2.35 0.75 1.49
C THR A 93 -1.32 1.18 0.45
N ARG A 94 -0.14 1.64 0.89
CA ARG A 94 0.99 1.99 0.01
C ARG A 94 1.50 0.78 -0.76
N ASP A 95 1.50 -0.40 -0.15
CA ASP A 95 1.84 -1.64 -0.84
C ASP A 95 0.81 -2.03 -1.87
N ALA A 96 -0.49 -1.89 -1.57
CA ALA A 96 -1.53 -2.11 -2.56
C ALA A 96 -1.40 -1.17 -3.77
N ASP A 97 -1.04 0.11 -3.53
CA ASP A 97 -0.72 1.07 -4.59
C ASP A 97 0.50 0.65 -5.40
N THR A 98 1.57 0.24 -4.72
CA THR A 98 2.82 -0.25 -5.34
C THR A 98 2.55 -1.47 -6.22
N ILE A 99 1.83 -2.46 -5.70
CA ILE A 99 1.46 -3.66 -6.44
C ILE A 99 0.60 -3.30 -7.65
N ALA A 100 -0.40 -2.41 -7.50
CA ALA A 100 -1.23 -1.98 -8.61
C ALA A 100 -0.43 -1.23 -9.70
N GLY A 101 0.48 -0.34 -9.30
CA GLY A 101 1.36 0.37 -10.23
C GLY A 101 2.25 -0.60 -11.01
N ILE A 102 2.89 -1.54 -10.31
CA ILE A 102 3.74 -2.57 -10.91
C ILE A 102 2.94 -3.44 -11.90
N MET A 103 1.78 -3.95 -11.48
CA MET A 103 0.97 -4.86 -12.30
C MET A 103 0.33 -4.17 -13.51
N SER A 104 0.18 -2.85 -13.47
CA SER A 104 -0.29 -2.03 -14.60
C SER A 104 0.84 -1.51 -15.51
N GLY A 105 2.10 -1.85 -15.21
CA GLY A 105 3.27 -1.45 -15.98
C GLY A 105 3.75 -0.02 -15.71
N VAL A 106 3.24 0.65 -14.68
CA VAL A 106 3.68 1.98 -14.25
C VAL A 106 4.90 1.85 -13.35
N THR A 107 6.10 2.03 -13.92
CA THR A 107 7.40 1.91 -13.22
C THR A 107 7.94 3.24 -12.66
N GLY A 108 7.15 4.32 -12.73
CA GLY A 108 7.63 5.70 -12.57
C GLY A 108 7.52 6.35 -11.18
N THR A 109 7.14 5.64 -10.12
CA THR A 109 7.11 6.22 -8.76
C THR A 109 8.09 5.50 -7.86
N SER A 110 8.44 6.11 -6.72
CA SER A 110 9.22 5.51 -5.63
C SER A 110 8.45 4.33 -5.02
N LEU A 111 8.25 3.29 -5.81
CA LEU A 111 7.63 2.03 -5.45
C LEU A 111 8.39 1.51 -4.23
N ASP A 112 7.65 1.05 -3.23
CA ASP A 112 8.25 0.54 -2.01
C ASP A 112 9.27 -0.55 -2.40
N ARG A 113 10.54 -0.23 -2.20
CA ARG A 113 11.67 -1.05 -2.68
C ARG A 113 11.56 -2.45 -2.10
N GLN A 114 11.07 -2.57 -0.87
CA GLN A 114 10.91 -3.83 -0.18
C GLN A 114 9.83 -4.70 -0.83
N THR A 115 8.65 -4.14 -1.10
CA THR A 115 7.54 -4.84 -1.77
C THR A 115 7.91 -5.26 -3.18
N ARG A 116 8.61 -4.40 -3.92
CA ARG A 116 9.16 -4.74 -5.25
C ARG A 116 10.18 -5.89 -5.17
N GLU A 117 11.12 -5.84 -4.23
CA GLU A 117 12.12 -6.89 -4.05
C GLU A 117 11.49 -8.24 -3.69
N ILE A 118 10.45 -8.26 -2.86
CA ILE A 118 9.69 -9.48 -2.52
C ILE A 118 9.02 -10.07 -3.77
N LEU A 119 8.40 -9.23 -4.60
CA LEU A 119 7.74 -9.66 -5.84
C LEU A 119 8.74 -10.21 -6.87
N ILE A 120 9.90 -9.57 -7.04
CA ILE A 120 10.98 -10.03 -7.94
C ILE A 120 11.54 -11.37 -7.44
N ARG A 121 11.90 -11.45 -6.15
CA ARG A 121 12.48 -12.65 -5.53
C ARG A 121 11.59 -13.87 -5.69
N ASN A 122 10.28 -13.66 -5.64
CA ASN A 122 9.29 -14.73 -5.77
C ASN A 122 8.83 -14.99 -7.23
N GLY A 123 9.39 -14.28 -8.22
CA GLY A 123 9.12 -14.49 -9.64
C GLY A 123 7.78 -13.96 -10.15
N VAL A 124 7.13 -13.05 -9.41
CA VAL A 124 5.86 -12.43 -9.86
C VAL A 124 6.11 -11.40 -10.95
N ILE A 125 7.23 -10.69 -10.87
CA ILE A 125 7.62 -9.66 -11.84
C ILE A 125 9.07 -9.83 -12.26
N SER A 126 9.37 -9.45 -13.49
CA SER A 126 10.72 -9.47 -14.04
C SER A 126 11.54 -8.28 -13.50
N PRO A 127 12.86 -8.41 -13.27
CA PRO A 127 13.70 -7.33 -12.73
C PRO A 127 13.99 -6.15 -13.70
N TYR A 128 13.22 -5.99 -14.78
CA TYR A 128 13.49 -5.01 -15.85
C TYR A 128 12.43 -3.91 -15.87
#